data_AF-A0A2V9H7C6-F1
#
_entry.id   AF-A0A2V9H7C6-F1
#
_cell.length_a   1.000
_cell.length_b   1.000
_cell.length_c   1.000
_cell.angle_alpha   90.00
_cell.angle_beta   90.00
_cell.angle_gamma   90.00
#
_symmetry.space_group_name_H-M   'P 1'
#
loop_
_entity.id
_entity.type
_entity.pdbx_description
1 polymer ?
#
loop_
_entity_poly.entity_id
_entity_poly.type
_entity_poly.pdbx_seq_one_letter_code
_entity_poly.pdbx_strand_id
1 'polypeptide(L)'
;MKSVYLSLFCGLLGIPLMGVAIPPQVNGQTEISNGKLVNALRLLNTQEYEYQHERGQFATLQEMLSFLRTKDILSKAPIDLENPKPYELVITTSPDGMHYQITLKPTADPNGKNTVCRTAAFSDDSGLIYLGSVIGCESPTQ
;
A
#
# COMPACT_ATOMS: atom_id res chain seq x y z
N MET A 1 6.52 -45.35 62.13
CA MET A 1 5.29 -45.38 61.30
C MET A 1 4.76 -43.96 61.26
N LYS A 2 4.61 -43.21 60.15
CA LYS A 2 4.58 -43.44 58.70
C LYS A 2 5.28 -42.25 57.99
N SER A 3 5.92 -42.56 56.85
CA SER A 3 6.44 -41.62 55.85
C SER A 3 5.32 -41.19 54.89
N VAL A 4 5.27 -39.92 54.47
CA VAL A 4 4.58 -39.45 53.25
C VAL A 4 5.38 -38.29 52.61
N TYR A 5 5.39 -38.29 51.28
CA TYR A 5 6.40 -37.76 50.37
C TYR A 5 6.23 -36.30 49.93
N LEU A 6 7.40 -35.74 49.59
CA LEU A 6 7.75 -34.77 48.54
C LEU A 6 6.71 -34.55 47.41
N SER A 7 6.49 -33.30 47.00
CA SER A 7 6.08 -32.99 45.62
C SER A 7 6.61 -31.62 45.19
N LEU A 8 7.45 -31.71 44.16
CA LEU A 8 8.21 -30.69 43.44
C LEU A 8 7.26 -29.80 42.62
N PHE A 9 7.31 -28.46 42.78
CA PHE A 9 6.68 -27.55 41.82
C PHE A 9 7.63 -27.30 40.65
N CYS A 10 7.48 -28.10 39.59
CA CYS A 10 8.02 -27.78 38.26
C CYS A 10 7.15 -26.70 37.61
N GLY A 11 7.56 -25.43 37.72
CA GLY A 11 7.01 -24.34 36.92
C GLY A 11 7.47 -24.48 35.48
N LEU A 12 6.56 -24.89 34.59
CA LEU A 12 6.75 -24.88 33.13
C LEU A 12 7.01 -23.45 32.64
N LEU A 13 8.20 -23.20 32.10
CA LEU A 13 8.50 -22.09 31.21
C LEU A 13 7.76 -22.31 29.89
N GLY A 14 6.51 -21.84 29.81
CA GLY A 14 5.79 -21.72 28.56
C GLY A 14 6.36 -20.54 27.76
N ILE A 15 7.22 -20.84 26.78
CA ILE A 15 7.62 -19.85 25.77
C ILE A 15 6.37 -19.56 24.93
N PRO A 16 5.87 -18.30 24.87
CA PRO A 16 4.81 -17.98 23.94
C PRO A 16 5.38 -18.13 22.52
N LEU A 17 4.87 -19.09 21.76
CA LEU A 17 5.04 -19.12 20.31
C LEU A 17 4.51 -17.80 19.74
N MET A 18 5.41 -16.88 19.40
CA MET A 18 5.07 -15.80 18.49
C MET A 18 4.75 -16.43 17.14
N GLY A 19 3.47 -16.67 16.88
CA GLY A 19 2.99 -16.98 15.54
C GLY A 19 3.32 -15.78 14.66
N VAL A 20 4.34 -15.92 13.82
CA VAL A 20 4.64 -14.93 12.78
C VAL A 20 3.47 -14.99 11.80
N ALA A 21 2.64 -13.94 11.78
CA ALA A 21 1.58 -13.81 10.80
C ALA A 21 2.21 -13.81 9.41
N ILE A 22 2.02 -14.89 8.65
CA ILE A 22 2.44 -14.97 7.26
C ILE A 22 1.57 -13.97 6.49
N PRO A 23 2.15 -12.96 5.84
CA PRO A 23 1.36 -12.01 5.07
C PRO A 23 0.61 -12.78 3.97
N PRO A 24 -0.68 -12.47 3.75
CA PRO A 24 -1.44 -13.07 2.67
C PRO A 24 -0.68 -12.94 1.34
N GLN A 25 -0.62 -14.03 0.59
CA GLN A 25 -0.02 -14.04 -0.74
C GLN A 25 -1.12 -14.03 -1.79
N VAL A 26 -1.05 -13.07 -2.70
CA VAL A 26 -1.90 -13.02 -3.89
C VAL A 26 -1.02 -13.49 -5.05
N ASN A 27 -1.38 -14.61 -5.68
CA ASN A 27 -0.64 -15.19 -6.82
C ASN A 27 0.88 -15.37 -6.59
N GLY A 28 1.28 -15.76 -5.37
CA GLY A 28 2.69 -15.99 -5.03
C GLY A 28 3.53 -14.73 -4.79
N GLN A 29 2.91 -13.54 -4.81
CA GLN A 29 3.52 -12.29 -4.38
C GLN A 29 2.98 -11.87 -3.01
N THR A 30 3.87 -11.35 -2.16
CA THR A 30 3.50 -10.79 -0.86
C THR A 30 2.54 -9.62 -1.07
N GLU A 31 1.35 -9.69 -0.49
CA GLU A 31 0.38 -8.61 -0.57
C GLU A 31 0.95 -7.33 0.08
N ILE A 32 0.93 -6.22 -0.66
CA ILE A 32 1.26 -4.90 -0.10
C ILE A 32 0.10 -4.50 0.81
N SER A 33 0.38 -4.23 2.09
CA SER A 33 -0.66 -3.82 3.03
C SER A 33 -1.29 -2.49 2.64
N ASN A 34 -2.59 -2.33 2.91
CA ASN A 34 -3.31 -1.08 2.64
C ASN A 34 -2.62 0.15 3.25
N GLY A 35 -2.02 0.01 4.44
CA GLY A 35 -1.26 1.10 5.08
C GLY A 35 -0.05 1.56 4.25
N LYS A 36 0.66 0.64 3.59
CA LYS A 36 1.76 1.01 2.68
C LYS A 36 1.24 1.72 1.43
N LEU A 37 0.11 1.28 0.87
CA LEU A 37 -0.53 1.94 -0.28
C LEU A 37 -0.98 3.36 0.06
N VAL A 38 -1.61 3.56 1.23
CA VAL A 38 -1.97 4.90 1.75
C VAL A 38 -0.75 5.79 1.85
N ASN A 39 0.31 5.29 2.48
CA ASN A 39 1.50 6.10 2.72
C ASN A 39 2.21 6.43 1.41
N ALA A 40 2.16 5.54 0.41
CA ALA A 40 2.66 5.82 -0.94
C ALA A 40 1.84 6.95 -1.60
N LEU A 41 0.50 6.89 -1.54
CA LEU A 41 -0.35 7.96 -2.08
C LEU A 41 -0.15 9.29 -1.36
N ARG A 42 0.01 9.29 -0.03
CA ARG A 42 0.34 10.50 0.74
C ARG A 42 1.68 11.08 0.34
N LEU A 43 2.70 10.25 0.20
CA LEU A 43 4.02 10.68 -0.27
C LEU A 43 3.90 11.34 -1.64
N LEU A 44 3.24 10.65 -2.59
CA LEU A 44 3.09 11.17 -3.95
C LEU A 44 2.31 12.50 -3.95
N ASN A 45 1.19 12.61 -3.24
CA ASN A 45 0.43 13.86 -3.11
C ASN A 45 1.27 15.00 -2.51
N THR A 46 2.06 14.75 -1.45
CA THR A 46 2.94 15.78 -0.88
C THR A 46 3.98 16.23 -1.90
N GLN A 47 4.55 15.30 -2.66
CA GLN A 47 5.58 15.61 -3.65
C GLN A 47 5.00 16.27 -4.90
N GLU A 48 3.74 15.98 -5.21
CA GLU A 48 2.97 16.68 -6.25
C GLU A 48 2.78 18.16 -5.90
N TYR A 49 2.44 18.47 -4.65
CA TYR A 49 2.34 19.86 -4.18
C TYR A 49 3.68 20.60 -4.28
N GLU A 50 4.79 19.96 -3.88
CA GLU A 50 6.12 20.54 -4.04
C GLU A 50 6.48 20.77 -5.52
N TYR A 51 6.23 19.78 -6.38
CA TYR A 51 6.48 19.88 -7.81
C TYR A 51 5.68 21.03 -8.44
N GLN A 52 4.38 21.11 -8.12
CA GLN A 52 3.51 22.18 -8.60
C GLN A 52 4.00 23.56 -8.15
N HIS A 53 4.46 23.69 -6.91
CA HIS A 53 5.04 24.94 -6.42
C HIS A 53 6.29 25.35 -7.20
N GLU A 54 7.14 24.39 -7.58
CA GLU A 54 8.37 24.66 -8.32
C GLU A 54 8.15 24.87 -9.83
N ARG A 55 7.13 24.23 -10.43
CA ARG A 55 6.94 24.16 -11.89
C ARG A 55 5.69 24.87 -12.41
N GLY A 56 4.74 25.19 -11.54
CA GLY A 56 3.48 25.84 -11.89
C GLY A 56 2.42 24.91 -12.49
N GLN A 57 2.67 23.60 -12.55
CA GLN A 57 1.75 22.58 -13.08
C GLN A 57 1.97 21.23 -12.37
N PHE A 58 1.00 20.34 -12.46
CA PHE A 58 1.14 18.95 -11.98
C PHE A 58 1.99 18.09 -12.90
N ALA A 59 2.69 17.12 -12.31
CA ALA A 59 3.63 16.22 -12.95
C ALA A 59 2.94 15.04 -13.62
N THR A 60 3.47 14.64 -14.77
CA THR A 60 3.26 13.29 -15.30
C THR A 60 3.98 12.25 -14.44
N LEU A 61 3.65 10.97 -14.58
CA LEU A 61 4.32 9.88 -13.87
C LEU A 61 5.85 9.91 -14.05
N GLN A 62 6.32 10.12 -15.28
CA GLN A 62 7.76 10.15 -15.57
C GLN A 62 8.47 11.33 -14.90
N GLU A 63 7.83 12.50 -14.91
CA GLU A 63 8.35 13.70 -14.25
C GLU A 63 8.38 13.51 -12.73
N MET A 64 7.32 12.96 -12.15
CA MET A 64 7.24 12.66 -10.73
C MET A 64 8.35 11.69 -10.30
N LEU A 65 8.51 10.55 -10.98
CA LEU A 65 9.59 9.59 -10.66
C LEU A 65 10.98 10.23 -10.78
N SER A 66 11.19 11.07 -11.79
CA SER A 66 12.46 11.79 -11.97
C SER A 66 12.71 12.80 -10.85
N PHE A 67 11.68 13.56 -10.47
CA PHE A 67 11.72 14.51 -9.36
C PHE A 67 12.07 13.82 -8.04
N LEU A 68 11.37 12.74 -7.70
CA LEU A 68 11.63 11.93 -6.49
C LEU A 68 13.05 11.37 -6.46
N ARG A 69 13.61 10.99 -7.63
CA ARG A 69 14.99 10.51 -7.74
C ARG A 69 15.99 11.63 -7.45
N THR A 70 15.76 12.82 -7.99
CA THR A 70 16.65 13.98 -7.73
C THR A 70 16.65 14.45 -6.28
N LYS A 71 15.52 14.26 -5.57
CA LYS A 71 15.38 14.59 -4.14
C LYS A 71 15.81 13.47 -3.18
N ASP A 72 16.28 12.32 -3.68
CA ASP A 72 16.57 11.13 -2.87
C ASP A 72 15.38 10.70 -1.98
N ILE A 73 14.16 10.81 -2.51
CA ILE A 73 12.92 10.40 -1.85
C ILE A 73 12.48 9.03 -2.36
N LEU A 74 12.77 8.72 -3.62
CA LEU A 74 12.37 7.47 -4.27
C LEU A 74 12.86 6.22 -3.51
N SER A 75 14.10 6.26 -2.99
CA SER A 75 14.72 5.20 -2.20
C SER A 75 14.04 4.96 -0.84
N LYS A 76 13.29 5.95 -0.34
CA LYS A 76 12.59 5.95 0.95
C LYS A 76 11.10 5.71 0.81
N ALA A 77 10.62 5.47 -0.42
CA ALA A 77 9.20 5.28 -0.69
C ALA A 77 8.65 4.04 0.05
N PRO A 78 7.39 4.07 0.54
CA PRO A 78 6.78 2.93 1.24
C PRO A 78 6.62 1.66 0.39
N ILE A 79 6.64 1.81 -0.93
CA ILE A 79 6.58 0.76 -1.95
C ILE A 79 7.55 1.11 -3.08
N ASP A 80 7.94 0.13 -3.89
CA ASP A 80 8.68 0.37 -5.14
C ASP A 80 7.76 1.08 -6.14
N LEU A 81 7.96 2.38 -6.35
CA LEU A 81 7.12 3.18 -7.26
C LEU A 81 7.49 2.98 -8.74
N GLU A 82 8.69 2.47 -9.03
CA GLU A 82 9.12 2.19 -10.41
C GLU A 82 8.56 0.85 -10.90
N ASN A 83 8.35 -0.10 -9.98
CA ASN A 83 7.75 -1.40 -10.25
C ASN A 83 6.83 -1.87 -9.11
N PRO A 84 5.64 -1.24 -8.93
CA PRO A 84 4.77 -1.43 -7.76
C PRO A 84 3.95 -2.72 -7.77
N LYS A 85 4.49 -3.84 -8.27
CA LYS A 85 3.77 -5.11 -8.35
C LYS A 85 3.24 -5.56 -6.98
N PRO A 86 1.99 -6.07 -6.89
CA PRO A 86 1.06 -6.43 -7.98
C PRO A 86 0.15 -5.28 -8.45
N TYR A 87 0.55 -4.02 -8.25
CA TYR A 87 -0.19 -2.85 -8.67
C TYR A 87 0.47 -2.17 -9.88
N GLU A 88 -0.33 -1.38 -10.57
CA GLU A 88 0.05 -0.42 -11.58
C GLU A 88 -0.17 0.98 -11.00
N LEU A 89 0.87 1.81 -11.03
CA LEU A 89 0.80 3.22 -10.65
C LEU A 89 0.52 4.06 -11.90
N VAL A 90 -0.54 4.87 -11.84
CA VAL A 90 -0.94 5.79 -12.90
C VAL A 90 -1.07 7.18 -12.31
N ILE A 91 -0.45 8.17 -12.96
CA ILE A 91 -0.72 9.58 -12.73
C ILE A 91 -1.32 10.15 -14.00
N THR A 92 -2.51 10.74 -13.89
CA THR A 92 -3.21 11.41 -14.98
C THR A 92 -3.31 12.87 -14.65
N THR A 93 -2.86 13.73 -15.55
CA THR A 93 -2.96 15.19 -15.45
C THR A 93 -3.90 15.71 -16.53
N SER A 94 -4.63 16.79 -16.23
CA SER A 94 -5.43 17.49 -17.24
C SER A 94 -4.55 18.13 -18.31
N PRO A 95 -5.08 18.43 -19.52
CA PRO A 95 -4.30 19.04 -20.59
C PRO A 95 -3.67 20.40 -20.24
N ASP A 96 -4.30 21.14 -19.32
CA ASP A 96 -3.79 22.41 -18.80
C ASP A 96 -2.82 22.25 -17.62
N GLY A 97 -2.61 21.02 -17.14
CA GLY A 97 -1.72 20.71 -16.02
C GLY A 97 -2.24 21.17 -14.66
N MET A 98 -3.51 21.57 -14.57
CA MET A 98 -4.11 22.17 -13.37
C MET A 98 -4.93 21.21 -12.50
N HIS A 99 -5.16 19.99 -12.98
CA HIS A 99 -5.83 18.92 -12.25
C HIS A 99 -5.06 17.62 -12.35
N TYR A 100 -5.14 16.77 -11.33
CA TYR A 100 -4.48 15.47 -11.38
C TYR A 100 -5.19 14.37 -10.58
N GLN A 101 -4.91 13.14 -10.98
CA GLN A 101 -5.30 11.95 -10.24
C GLN A 101 -4.16 10.93 -10.20
N ILE A 102 -3.85 10.47 -8.99
CA ILE A 102 -2.92 9.35 -8.76
C ILE A 102 -3.75 8.12 -8.46
N THR A 103 -3.43 7.01 -9.12
CA THR A 103 -4.12 5.73 -8.91
C THR A 103 -3.15 4.57 -8.79
N LEU A 104 -3.34 3.71 -7.81
CA LEU A 104 -2.75 2.37 -7.69
C LEU A 104 -3.83 1.34 -8.00
N LYS A 105 -3.73 0.71 -9.17
CA LYS A 105 -4.70 -0.30 -9.67
C LYS A 105 -4.09 -1.69 -9.56
N PRO A 106 -4.78 -2.71 -9.06
CA PRO A 106 -4.28 -4.08 -9.12
C PRO A 106 -4.08 -4.48 -10.59
N THR A 107 -2.92 -5.07 -10.93
CA THR A 107 -2.70 -5.64 -12.26
C THR A 107 -3.68 -6.81 -12.44
N ALA A 108 -4.42 -6.84 -13.55
CA ALA A 108 -5.40 -7.89 -13.82
C ALA A 108 -4.76 -9.29 -13.70
N ASP A 109 -5.40 -10.19 -12.94
CA ASP A 109 -5.03 -11.60 -12.93
C ASP A 109 -5.26 -12.17 -14.35
N PRO A 110 -4.31 -12.90 -14.95
CA PRO A 110 -4.52 -13.61 -16.23
C PRO A 110 -5.74 -14.56 -16.22
N ASN A 111 -6.24 -14.96 -15.05
CA ASN A 111 -7.47 -15.77 -14.90
C ASN A 111 -8.77 -14.94 -14.77
N GLY A 112 -8.73 -13.62 -14.93
CA GLY A 112 -9.92 -12.77 -14.99
C GLY A 112 -10.73 -12.66 -13.69
N LYS A 113 -10.26 -13.20 -12.57
CA LYS A 113 -10.94 -13.15 -11.27
C LYS A 113 -10.62 -11.90 -10.44
N ASN A 114 -10.13 -10.83 -11.06
CA ASN A 114 -9.86 -9.59 -10.32
C ASN A 114 -11.18 -8.81 -10.18
N THR A 115 -11.89 -9.08 -9.09
CA THR A 115 -12.97 -8.23 -8.58
C THR A 115 -12.52 -6.77 -8.59
N VAL A 116 -13.31 -5.92 -9.24
CA VAL A 116 -13.10 -4.49 -9.58
C VAL A 116 -13.06 -3.56 -8.33
N CYS A 117 -12.61 -4.08 -7.18
CA CYS A 117 -12.92 -3.52 -5.86
C CYS A 117 -11.71 -2.98 -5.06
N ARG A 118 -10.49 -2.98 -5.62
CA ARG A 118 -9.27 -2.59 -4.86
C ARG A 118 -8.43 -1.51 -5.54
N THR A 119 -9.06 -0.50 -6.11
CA THR A 119 -8.34 0.66 -6.63
C THR A 119 -8.12 1.69 -5.53
N ALA A 120 -6.87 2.00 -5.23
CA ALA A 120 -6.53 3.14 -4.40
C ALA A 120 -6.31 4.37 -5.30
N ALA A 121 -6.95 5.49 -5.00
CA ALA A 121 -6.91 6.70 -5.82
C ALA A 121 -6.83 7.95 -4.94
N PHE A 122 -6.20 9.00 -5.45
CA PHE A 122 -6.27 10.36 -4.91
C PHE A 122 -6.46 11.32 -6.07
N SER A 123 -7.32 12.32 -5.89
CA SER A 123 -7.50 13.43 -6.82
C SER A 123 -7.59 14.74 -6.05
N ASP A 124 -6.98 15.78 -6.59
CA ASP A 124 -7.02 17.14 -6.05
C ASP A 124 -8.42 17.77 -6.05
N ASP A 125 -9.27 17.40 -7.01
CA ASP A 125 -10.67 17.85 -7.07
C ASP A 125 -11.48 17.47 -5.83
N SER A 126 -11.16 16.32 -5.22
CA SER A 126 -11.85 15.81 -4.02
C SER A 126 -11.03 15.96 -2.74
N GLY A 127 -9.70 16.02 -2.83
CA GLY A 127 -8.80 15.96 -1.69
C GLY A 127 -8.87 14.65 -0.89
N LEU A 128 -9.50 13.60 -1.45
CA LEU A 128 -9.74 12.34 -0.75
C LEU A 128 -8.77 11.25 -1.23
N ILE A 129 -8.10 10.59 -0.28
CA ILE A 129 -7.41 9.32 -0.55
C ILE A 129 -8.44 8.21 -0.40
N TYR A 130 -8.73 7.58 -1.52
CA TYR A 130 -9.56 6.41 -1.65
C TYR A 130 -8.70 5.15 -1.74
N LEU A 131 -9.09 4.04 -1.11
CA LEU A 131 -8.26 2.82 -1.03
C LEU A 131 -8.94 1.57 -1.57
N GLY A 132 -10.10 1.70 -2.23
CA GLY A 132 -11.07 0.61 -2.34
C GLY A 132 -11.68 0.37 -0.95
N SER A 133 -12.99 0.49 -0.75
CA SER A 133 -14.09 -0.09 -1.50
C SER A 133 -15.18 0.93 -1.78
N VAL A 134 -15.85 0.84 -2.94
CA VAL A 134 -17.05 1.66 -3.19
C VAL A 134 -18.16 0.99 -2.40
N ILE A 135 -19.10 1.75 -1.84
CA ILE A 135 -20.36 1.20 -1.31
C ILE A 135 -20.88 0.19 -2.34
N GLY A 136 -20.91 -1.11 -1.99
CA GLY A 136 -21.34 -2.20 -2.87
C GLY A 136 -20.31 -3.29 -3.20
N CYS A 137 -19.05 -3.20 -2.76
CA CYS A 137 -18.12 -4.33 -2.86
C CYS A 137 -18.31 -5.29 -1.66
N GLU A 138 -18.89 -6.46 -1.92
CA GLU A 138 -18.96 -7.52 -0.93
C GLU A 138 -17.54 -8.00 -0.58
N SER A 139 -17.28 -8.16 0.72
CA SER A 139 -16.08 -8.89 1.16
C SER A 139 -16.18 -10.31 0.61
N PRO A 140 -15.10 -10.92 0.09
CA PRO A 140 -15.14 -12.31 -0.31
C PRO A 140 -15.56 -13.11 0.92
N THR A 141 -16.76 -13.69 0.85
CA THR A 141 -17.30 -14.57 1.88
C THR A 141 -16.32 -15.73 2.01
N GLN A 142 -15.73 -15.87 3.21
CA GLN A 142 -14.96 -17.07 3.58
C GLN A 142 -15.87 -18.30 3.59
#